data_AF-A0A832IQE1-F1
#
_entry.id   AF-A0A832IQE1-F1
#
_cell.length_a   1.000
_cell.length_b   1.000
_cell.length_c   1.000
_cell.angle_alpha   90.00
_cell.angle_beta   90.00
_cell.angle_gamma   90.00
#
_symmetry.space_group_name_H-M   'P 1'
#
loop_
_entity.id
_entity.type
_entity.pdbx_description
1 polymer ?
#
loop_
_entity_poly.entity_id
_entity_poly.type
_entity_poly.pdbx_seq_one_letter_code
_entity_poly.pdbx_strand_id
1 'polypeptide(L)'
;MFFSLKRLISRINGSHFASRDVAQLESILGIRIRNDKLFIEALTHRSYVPLLPAGENRSNERLEFLGDAVLNLATAEFLFRKFPNLEEG
;
A
#
# COMPACT_ATOMS: atom_id res chain seq x y z
N MET A 1 2.97 12.96 -12.41
CA MET A 1 2.55 12.09 -11.28
C MET A 1 3.70 11.26 -10.68
N PHE A 2 4.46 10.51 -11.49
CA PHE A 2 5.57 9.65 -11.01
C PHE A 2 6.80 10.37 -10.39
N PHE A 3 7.04 11.63 -10.73
CA PHE A 3 8.15 12.41 -10.14
C PHE A 3 7.91 12.81 -8.67
N SER A 4 6.66 12.96 -8.25
CA SER A 4 6.32 13.32 -6.87
C SER A 4 6.56 12.17 -5.90
N LEU A 5 6.31 10.93 -6.37
CA LEU A 5 6.56 9.72 -5.59
C LEU A 5 8.06 9.44 -5.43
N LYS A 6 8.87 9.69 -6.47
CA LYS A 6 10.35 9.60 -6.39
C LYS A 6 10.95 10.53 -5.33
N ARG A 7 10.44 11.77 -5.21
CA ARG A 7 10.88 12.71 -4.17
C ARG A 7 10.45 12.29 -2.77
N LEU A 8 9.24 11.74 -2.63
CA LEU A 8 8.73 11.25 -1.36
C LEU A 8 9.57 10.06 -0.88
N ILE A 9 9.78 9.05 -1.74
CA ILE A 9 10.54 7.83 -1.38
C ILE A 9 12.05 8.10 -1.24
N SER A 10 12.63 9.01 -2.03
CA SER A 10 14.01 9.46 -1.82
C SER A 10 14.24 10.14 -0.46
N ARG A 11 13.21 10.78 0.12
CA ARG A 11 13.29 11.33 1.50
C ARG A 11 13.10 10.25 2.57
N ILE A 12 12.47 9.14 2.21
CA ILE A 12 12.16 8.00 3.08
C ILE A 12 13.38 7.08 3.26
N ASN A 13 14.17 6.86 2.21
CA ASN A 13 15.34 5.97 2.24
C ASN A 13 16.50 6.46 3.12
N GLY A 14 16.49 7.74 3.51
CA GLY A 14 17.43 8.29 4.49
C GLY A 14 16.81 8.22 5.88
N SER A 15 16.69 7.02 6.46
CA SER A 15 16.50 6.78 7.90
C SER A 15 15.62 7.82 8.62
N HIS A 16 14.31 7.57 8.64
CA HIS A 16 13.21 8.31 9.28
C HIS A 16 12.26 8.94 8.26
N PHE A 17 11.09 8.33 8.09
CA PHE A 17 9.90 9.15 7.85
C PHE A 17 9.88 10.18 8.97
N ALA A 18 9.96 11.47 8.62
CA ALA A 18 9.69 12.48 9.61
C ALA A 18 8.30 12.19 10.18
N SER A 19 8.15 12.19 11.49
CA SER A 19 6.85 11.94 12.16
C SER A 19 5.73 12.82 11.60
N ARG A 20 6.09 14.00 11.08
CA ARG A 20 5.21 14.93 10.36
C ARG A 20 4.66 14.37 9.04
N ASP A 21 5.46 13.66 8.25
CA ASP A 21 5.03 13.07 6.97
C ASP A 21 4.08 11.89 7.22
N VAL A 22 4.34 11.09 8.26
CA VAL A 22 3.43 10.01 8.71
C VAL A 22 2.11 10.58 9.16
N ALA A 23 2.12 11.57 10.06
CA ALA A 23 0.90 12.20 10.57
C ALA A 23 0.05 12.82 9.45
N GLN A 24 0.70 13.42 8.44
CA GLN A 24 -0.01 13.96 7.27
C GLN A 24 -0.65 12.83 6.44
N LEU A 25 0.07 11.73 6.20
CA LEU A 25 -0.47 10.58 5.48
C LEU A 25 -1.61 9.89 6.24
N GLU A 26 -1.48 9.72 7.56
CA GLU A 26 -2.54 9.21 8.42
C GLU A 26 -3.80 10.08 8.32
N SER A 27 -3.63 11.42 8.33
CA SER A 27 -4.74 12.36 8.17
C SER A 27 -5.40 12.29 6.79
N ILE A 28 -4.62 12.09 5.72
CA ILE A 28 -5.16 12.00 4.35
C ILE A 28 -5.89 10.67 4.13
N LEU A 29 -5.31 9.58 4.62
CA LEU A 29 -5.84 8.23 4.42
C LEU A 29 -6.96 7.90 5.43
N GLY A 30 -7.08 8.67 6.51
CA GLY A 30 -8.03 8.39 7.59
C GLY A 30 -7.71 7.11 8.36
N ILE A 31 -6.46 6.63 8.29
CA ILE A 31 -6.00 5.41 8.97
C ILE A 31 -4.82 5.73 9.88
N ARG A 32 -4.62 4.90 10.90
CA ARG A 32 -3.41 4.92 11.72
C ARG A 32 -2.39 3.93 11.18
N ILE A 33 -1.19 4.40 10.88
CA ILE A 33 -0.04 3.58 10.47
C ILE A 33 0.54 2.95 11.73
N ARG A 34 0.35 1.63 11.88
CA ARG A 34 0.81 0.87 13.06
C ARG A 34 2.17 0.22 12.87
N ASN A 35 2.56 0.01 11.62
CA ASN A 35 3.81 -0.66 11.26
C ASN A 35 4.41 0.04 10.04
N ASP A 36 5.38 0.91 10.31
CA ASP A 36 6.04 1.73 9.30
C ASP A 36 6.69 0.88 8.22
N LYS A 37 7.35 -0.23 8.60
CA LYS A 37 8.01 -1.11 7.62
C LYS A 37 7.04 -1.70 6.62
N LEU A 38 5.88 -2.17 7.11
CA LEU A 38 4.83 -2.71 6.25
C LEU A 38 4.23 -1.63 5.34
N PHE A 39 4.05 -0.43 5.87
CA PHE A 39 3.55 0.70 5.10
C PHE A 39 4.53 1.11 4.00
N ILE A 40 5.85 1.02 4.25
CA ILE A 40 6.88 1.36 3.27
C ILE A 40 6.92 0.29 2.19
N GLU A 41 6.85 -0.99 2.59
CA GLU A 41 6.74 -2.12 1.66
C GLU A 41 5.52 -1.93 0.73
N ALA A 42 4.36 -1.54 1.27
CA ALA A 42 3.14 -1.28 0.49
C ALA A 42 3.29 -0.13 -0.53
N LEU A 43 4.13 0.86 -0.23
CA LEU A 43 4.41 2.00 -1.11
C LEU A 43 5.61 1.77 -2.06
N THR A 44 6.31 0.63 -1.93
CA THR A 44 7.51 0.33 -2.70
C THR A 44 7.17 -0.44 -3.97
N HIS A 45 7.16 0.25 -5.11
CA HIS A 45 6.98 -0.39 -6.41
C HIS A 45 8.21 -1.21 -6.80
N ARG A 46 8.01 -2.32 -7.53
CA ARG A 46 9.09 -3.24 -7.97
C ARG A 46 10.26 -2.57 -8.69
N SER A 47 10.00 -1.49 -9.45
CA SER A 47 11.06 -0.76 -10.17
C SER A 47 12.01 0.01 -9.24
N TYR A 48 11.62 0.19 -7.98
CA TYR A 48 12.41 0.88 -6.98
C TYR A 48 13.30 -0.07 -6.18
N VAL A 49 12.97 -1.37 -6.14
CA VAL A 49 13.73 -2.39 -5.39
C VAL A 49 15.23 -2.39 -5.72
N PRO A 50 15.68 -2.26 -6.99
CA PRO A 50 17.11 -2.21 -7.30
C PRO A 50 17.86 -0.99 -6.74
N LEU A 51 17.14 0.04 -6.29
CA LEU A 51 17.70 1.27 -5.73
C LEU A 51 17.76 1.26 -4.20
N LEU A 52 17.23 0.21 -3.56
CA LEU A 52 17.21 0.06 -2.11
C LEU A 52 18.55 -0.42 -1.55
N PRO A 53 18.85 -0.14 -0.27
CA PRO A 53 20.03 -0.68 0.40
C PRO A 53 20.07 -2.21 0.37
N ALA A 54 21.29 -2.76 0.39
CA ALA A 54 21.49 -4.20 0.45
C ALA A 54 20.76 -4.81 1.68
N GLY A 55 19.83 -5.73 1.42
CA GLY A 55 18.99 -6.37 2.44
C GLY A 55 17.53 -5.91 2.45
N GLU A 56 17.21 -4.81 1.77
CA GLU A 56 15.83 -4.32 1.59
C GLU A 56 15.36 -4.59 0.15
N ASN A 57 14.85 -5.81 -0.09
CA ASN A 57 14.48 -6.26 -1.44
C ASN A 57 12.98 -6.49 -1.62
N ARG A 58 12.13 -5.85 -0.81
CA ARG A 58 10.69 -6.11 -0.81
C ARG A 58 9.92 -5.05 -1.58
N SER A 59 9.26 -5.46 -2.65
CA SER A 59 8.22 -4.69 -3.34
C SER A 59 6.86 -4.92 -2.70
N ASN A 60 5.91 -4.09 -3.09
CA ASN A 60 4.51 -4.22 -2.75
C ASN A 60 3.79 -5.40 -3.42
N GLU A 61 4.43 -6.14 -4.35
CA GLU A 61 3.76 -7.16 -5.19
C GLU A 61 3.04 -8.24 -4.36
N ARG A 62 3.61 -8.65 -3.22
CA ARG A 62 2.95 -9.62 -2.32
C ARG A 62 1.75 -9.02 -1.60
N LEU A 63 1.82 -7.75 -1.24
CA LEU A 63 0.74 -7.02 -0.57
C LEU A 63 -0.38 -6.68 -1.56
N GLU A 64 -0.04 -6.39 -2.81
CA GLU A 64 -0.97 -6.23 -3.93
C GLU A 64 -1.76 -7.51 -4.16
N PHE A 65 -1.07 -8.65 -4.30
CA PHE A 65 -1.74 -9.96 -4.43
C PHE A 65 -2.70 -10.26 -3.27
N LEU A 66 -2.28 -9.98 -2.03
CA LEU A 66 -3.15 -10.14 -0.87
C LEU A 66 -4.33 -9.15 -0.89
N GLY A 67 -4.07 -7.90 -1.25
CA GLY A 67 -5.07 -6.85 -1.36
C GLY A 67 -6.16 -7.19 -2.36
N ASP A 68 -5.79 -7.72 -3.52
CA ASP A 68 -6.72 -8.18 -4.54
C ASP A 68 -7.64 -9.28 -4.01
N ALA A 69 -7.08 -10.28 -3.31
CA ALA A 69 -7.90 -11.34 -2.71
C ALA A 69 -8.90 -10.80 -1.67
N VAL A 70 -8.46 -9.85 -0.84
CA VAL A 70 -9.33 -9.20 0.18
C VAL A 70 -10.42 -8.36 -0.48
N LEU A 71 -10.08 -7.56 -1.49
CA LEU A 71 -11.04 -6.73 -2.22
C LEU A 71 -12.04 -7.60 -2.99
N ASN A 72 -11.60 -8.68 -3.62
CA ASN A 72 -12.47 -9.63 -4.30
C ASN A 72 -13.46 -10.26 -3.33
N LEU A 73 -13.00 -10.71 -2.15
CA LEU A 73 -13.88 -11.27 -1.13
C LEU A 73 -14.91 -10.24 -0.64
N ALA A 74 -14.46 -9.03 -0.27
CA ALA A 74 -15.36 -7.99 0.24
C ALA A 74 -16.40 -7.57 -0.82
N THR A 75 -15.98 -7.48 -2.08
CA THR A 75 -16.87 -7.13 -3.20
C THR A 75 -17.86 -8.26 -3.48
N ALA A 76 -17.40 -9.51 -3.53
CA ALA A 76 -18.25 -10.67 -3.73
C ALA A 76 -19.29 -10.80 -2.61
N GLU A 77 -18.89 -10.63 -1.35
CA GLU A 77 -19.80 -10.64 -0.20
C GLU A 77 -20.84 -9.52 -0.31
N PHE A 78 -20.40 -8.29 -0.64
CA PHE A 78 -21.30 -7.15 -0.79
C PHE A 78 -22.33 -7.39 -1.89
N LEU A 79 -21.91 -7.86 -3.07
CA LEU A 79 -22.80 -8.13 -4.20
C LEU A 79 -23.77 -9.26 -3.89
N PHE A 80 -23.28 -10.37 -3.31
CA PHE A 80 -24.08 -11.51 -2.91
C PHE A 80 -25.21 -11.10 -1.95
N ARG A 81 -24.90 -10.28 -0.94
CA ARG A 81 -25.90 -9.78 0.02
C ARG A 81 -26.86 -8.76 -0.59
N LYS A 82 -26.37 -7.89 -1.49
CA LYS A 82 -27.16 -6.80 -2.08
C LYS A 82 -28.13 -7.29 -3.14
N PHE A 83 -27.81 -8.36 -3.85
CA PHE A 83 -28.59 -8.89 -4.97
C PHE A 83 -28.93 -10.38 -4.78
N PRO A 84 -29.76 -10.74 -3.78
CA PRO A 84 -30.01 -12.15 -3.42
C PRO A 84 -30.77 -12.94 -4.50
N ASN A 85 -31.39 -12.27 -5.47
CA ASN A 85 -32.19 -12.88 -6.52
C ASN A 85 -31.53 -12.82 -7.91
N LEU A 86 -30.30 -12.29 -8.02
CA LEU A 86 -29.54 -12.36 -9.25
C LEU A 86 -28.74 -13.66 -9.27
N GLU A 87 -28.76 -14.32 -10.42
CA GLU A 87 -27.92 -15.49 -10.68
C GLU A 87 -26.46 -15.08 -10.87
N GLU A 88 -25.56 -16.05 -10.76
CA GLU A 88 -24.13 -15.84 -11.04
C GLU A 88 -23.90 -15.46 -12.51
N GLY A 89 -23.14 -14.38 -12.79
CA GLY A 89 -22.87 -13.91 -14.15
C GLY A 89 -22.23 -12.53 -14.24
#